data_AF-T0YJS8-F1
#
_entry.id   AF-T0YJS8-F1
#
_cell.length_a   1.000
_cell.length_b   1.000
_cell.length_c   1.000
_cell.angle_alpha   90.00
_cell.angle_beta   90.00
_cell.angle_gamma   90.00
#
_symmetry.space_group_name_H-M   'P 1'
#
loop_
_entity.id
_entity.type
_entity.pdbx_description
1 polymer ?
#
loop_
_entity_poly.entity_id
_entity_poly.type
_entity_poly.pdbx_seq_one_letter_code
_entity_poly.pdbx_strand_id
1 'polypeptide(L)'
;TTPSEGRDIPDEILSILDTMDERAEGIVTDALDSMQRADADGARAILARDDEVDRLHRRASGLIVRALAQEPALAQRLSGTLLVARHFERISDNACKVCERTIYAATGQRRAEYLPRHPYHPYALEGEGATAGPAAAQPPDEHLKPPSG
;
A
#
# COMPACT_ATOMS: atom_id res chain seq x y z
N THR A 1 -13.20 13.10 36.71
CA THR A 1 -12.74 12.66 35.38
C THR A 1 -12.31 11.22 35.53
N THR A 2 -13.14 10.27 35.10
CA THR A 2 -12.84 8.84 35.19
C THR A 2 -11.67 8.52 34.24
N PRO A 3 -10.68 7.70 34.64
CA PRO A 3 -9.66 7.22 33.72
C PRO A 3 -10.33 6.42 32.59
N SER A 4 -9.92 6.63 31.34
CA SER A 4 -10.40 5.87 30.18
C SER A 4 -9.80 4.46 30.18
N GLU A 5 -10.10 3.66 31.19
CA GLU A 5 -9.69 2.26 31.25
C GLU A 5 -10.25 1.50 30.04
N GLY A 6 -9.34 0.96 29.23
CA GLY A 6 -9.54 -0.29 28.50
C GLY A 6 -10.23 -0.27 27.15
N ARG A 7 -10.19 0.83 26.37
CA ARG A 7 -10.53 0.77 24.94
C ARG A 7 -9.31 1.03 24.09
N ASP A 8 -8.72 -0.05 23.60
CA ASP A 8 -7.55 -0.02 22.74
C ASP A 8 -7.91 -0.06 21.26
N ILE A 9 -6.94 0.31 20.42
CA ILE A 9 -7.06 0.14 18.98
C ILE A 9 -7.23 -1.36 18.72
N PRO A 10 -8.21 -1.79 17.91
CA PRO A 10 -8.42 -3.20 17.60
C PRO A 10 -7.13 -3.92 17.17
N ASP A 11 -6.85 -5.09 17.76
CA ASP A 11 -5.63 -5.88 17.49
C ASP A 11 -5.45 -6.21 16.01
N GLU A 12 -6.55 -6.40 15.26
CA GLU A 12 -6.49 -6.61 13.81
C GLU A 12 -5.83 -5.43 13.08
N ILE A 13 -6.10 -4.19 13.51
CA ILE A 13 -5.48 -2.99 12.91
C ILE A 13 -3.99 -2.98 13.24
N LEU A 14 -3.61 -3.27 14.49
CA LEU A 14 -2.22 -3.30 14.91
C LEU A 14 -1.42 -4.37 14.16
N SER A 15 -1.97 -5.59 14.03
CA SER A 15 -1.34 -6.67 13.28
C SER A 15 -1.13 -6.33 11.79
N ILE A 16 -2.08 -5.62 11.17
CA ILE A 16 -1.90 -5.14 9.79
C ILE A 16 -0.78 -4.11 9.73
N LEU A 17 -0.68 -3.20 10.71
CA LEU A 17 0.38 -2.20 10.75
C LEU A 17 1.76 -2.83 10.95
N ASP A 18 1.89 -3.83 11.81
CA ASP A 18 3.16 -4.57 11.98
C ASP A 18 3.58 -5.21 10.65
N THR A 19 2.62 -5.79 9.92
CA THR A 19 2.89 -6.35 8.59
C THR A 19 3.29 -5.25 7.59
N MET A 20 2.68 -4.08 7.65
CA MET A 20 3.05 -2.94 6.79
C MET A 20 4.45 -2.43 7.09
N ASP A 21 4.85 -2.39 8.36
CA ASP A 21 6.18 -2.00 8.81
C ASP A 21 7.25 -2.94 8.22
N GLU A 22 7.11 -4.25 8.47
CA GLU A 22 8.02 -5.28 7.95
C GLU A 22 8.18 -5.22 6.42
N ARG A 23 7.07 -4.98 5.70
CA ARG A 23 7.07 -4.89 4.23
C ARG A 23 7.73 -3.60 3.75
N ALA A 24 7.43 -2.46 4.37
CA ALA A 24 8.02 -1.18 4.00
C ALA A 24 9.55 -1.19 4.25
N GLU A 25 10.00 -1.74 5.39
CA GLU A 25 11.41 -1.91 5.69
C GLU A 25 12.12 -2.79 4.65
N GLY A 26 11.51 -3.92 4.29
CA GLY A 26 12.04 -4.82 3.26
C GLY A 26 12.17 -4.14 1.89
N ILE A 27 11.15 -3.40 1.47
CA ILE A 27 11.17 -2.68 0.18
C ILE A 27 12.26 -1.60 0.16
N VAL A 28 12.43 -0.85 1.25
CA VAL A 28 13.50 0.16 1.38
C VAL A 28 14.87 -0.51 1.29
N THR A 29 15.08 -1.58 2.03
CA THR A 29 16.36 -2.30 2.08
C THR A 29 16.72 -2.83 0.70
N ASP A 30 15.80 -3.54 0.05
CA ASP A 30 16.02 -4.11 -1.27
C ASP A 30 16.24 -3.02 -2.34
N ALA A 31 15.53 -1.89 -2.24
CA ALA A 31 15.68 -0.78 -3.18
C ALA A 31 17.08 -0.15 -3.11
N LEU A 32 17.62 0.02 -1.90
CA LEU A 32 18.96 0.53 -1.68
C LEU A 32 20.03 -0.46 -2.17
N ASP A 33 19.83 -1.75 -1.92
CA ASP A 33 20.71 -2.82 -2.39
C ASP A 33 20.76 -2.91 -3.93
N SER A 34 19.58 -2.88 -4.57
CA SER A 34 19.47 -2.86 -6.03
C SER A 34 20.13 -1.63 -6.63
N MET A 35 19.92 -0.45 -6.03
CA MET A 35 20.56 0.79 -6.46
C MET A 35 22.09 0.70 -6.36
N GLN A 36 22.62 0.19 -5.24
CA GLN A 36 24.07 0.06 -5.02
C GLN A 36 24.71 -0.87 -6.05
N ARG A 37 24.00 -1.92 -6.49
CA ARG A 37 24.49 -2.91 -7.46
C ARG A 37 24.14 -2.58 -8.91
N ALA A 38 23.45 -1.47 -9.16
CA ALA A 38 22.85 -1.14 -10.46
C ALA A 38 22.00 -2.28 -11.04
N ASP A 39 21.30 -3.02 -10.18
CA ASP A 39 20.52 -4.20 -10.55
C ASP A 39 19.11 -3.81 -10.98
N ALA A 40 18.90 -3.64 -12.29
CA ALA A 40 17.61 -3.29 -12.86
C ALA A 40 16.55 -4.40 -12.70
N ASP A 41 16.95 -5.66 -12.70
CA ASP A 41 16.00 -6.77 -12.58
C ASP A 41 15.49 -6.90 -11.13
N GLY A 42 16.40 -6.76 -10.16
CA GLY A 42 16.05 -6.61 -8.75
C GLY A 42 15.09 -5.45 -8.52
N ALA A 43 15.37 -4.27 -9.08
CA ALA A 43 14.49 -3.11 -9.00
C ALA A 43 13.08 -3.38 -9.54
N ARG A 44 12.95 -4.06 -10.69
CA ARG A 44 11.63 -4.42 -11.25
C ARG A 44 10.87 -5.39 -10.35
N ALA A 45 11.57 -6.36 -9.77
CA ALA A 45 10.95 -7.31 -8.84
C ALA A 45 10.46 -6.65 -7.55
N ILE A 46 11.08 -5.54 -7.11
CA ILE A 46 10.62 -4.77 -5.95
C ILE A 46 9.34 -3.98 -6.28
N LEU A 47 9.28 -3.35 -7.46
CA LEU A 47 8.08 -2.62 -7.89
C LEU A 47 6.81 -3.49 -7.89
N ALA A 48 6.95 -4.78 -8.18
CA ALA A 48 5.82 -5.73 -8.15
C ALA A 48 5.37 -6.11 -6.72
N ARG A 49 6.19 -5.88 -5.69
CA ARG A 49 5.89 -6.21 -4.29
C ARG A 49 5.15 -5.09 -3.55
N ASP A 50 5.25 -3.85 -4.05
CA ASP A 50 4.61 -2.66 -3.45
C ASP A 50 3.08 -2.74 -3.41
N ASP A 51 2.47 -3.44 -4.37
CA ASP A 51 1.01 -3.70 -4.42
C ASP A 51 0.47 -4.33 -3.11
N GLU A 52 1.30 -5.08 -2.39
CA GLU A 52 0.94 -5.67 -1.10
C GLU A 52 0.78 -4.60 -0.01
N VAL A 53 1.73 -3.66 0.10
CA VAL A 53 1.67 -2.53 1.07
C VAL A 53 0.43 -1.68 0.78
N ASP A 54 0.18 -1.45 -0.49
CA ASP A 54 -0.95 -0.70 -1.02
C ASP A 54 -2.29 -1.34 -0.63
N ARG A 55 -2.38 -2.67 -0.74
CA ARG A 55 -3.55 -3.46 -0.31
C ARG A 55 -3.72 -3.42 1.20
N LEU A 56 -2.65 -3.56 1.97
CA LEU A 56 -2.69 -3.52 3.44
C LEU A 56 -3.12 -2.14 3.94
N HIS A 57 -2.60 -1.06 3.35
CA HIS A 57 -3.00 0.32 3.66
C HIS A 57 -4.50 0.54 3.44
N ARG A 58 -5.06 0.05 2.32
CA ARG A 58 -6.51 0.13 2.04
C ARG A 58 -7.32 -0.63 3.09
N ARG A 59 -6.88 -1.84 3.47
CA ARG A 59 -7.54 -2.66 4.50
C ARG A 59 -7.50 -1.97 5.87
N ALA A 60 -6.33 -1.53 6.31
CA ALA A 60 -6.14 -0.82 7.57
C ALA A 60 -7.01 0.44 7.62
N SER A 61 -6.95 1.28 6.58
CA SER A 61 -7.76 2.50 6.48
C SER A 61 -9.25 2.22 6.60
N GLY A 62 -9.75 1.19 5.90
CA GLY A 62 -11.15 0.79 5.99
C GLY A 62 -11.56 0.34 7.40
N LEU A 63 -10.72 -0.42 8.09
CA LEU A 63 -10.96 -0.84 9.47
C LEU A 63 -10.94 0.35 10.44
N ILE A 64 -9.97 1.25 10.29
CA ILE A 64 -9.84 2.45 11.13
C ILE A 64 -11.06 3.37 10.95
N VAL A 65 -11.53 3.58 9.72
CA VAL A 65 -12.73 4.39 9.45
C VAL A 65 -13.99 3.76 10.07
N ARG A 66 -14.13 2.43 10.00
CA ARG A 66 -15.23 1.73 10.69
C ARG A 66 -15.14 1.88 12.21
N ALA A 67 -13.94 1.74 12.77
CA ALA A 67 -13.70 1.92 14.20
C ALA A 67 -13.99 3.35 14.66
N LEU A 68 -13.66 4.37 13.85
CA LEU A 68 -13.98 5.77 14.13
C LEU A 68 -15.49 6.01 14.24
N ALA A 69 -16.28 5.34 13.40
CA ALA A 69 -17.74 5.44 13.42
C ALA A 69 -18.37 4.71 14.63
N GLN A 70 -17.78 3.59 15.05
CA GLN A 70 -18.28 2.78 16.17
C GLN A 70 -17.84 3.32 17.54
N GLU A 71 -16.64 3.87 17.63
CA GLU A 71 -15.99 4.28 18.88
C GLU A 71 -15.44 5.72 18.78
N PRO A 72 -16.29 6.77 18.74
CA PRO A 72 -15.82 8.16 18.62
C PRO A 72 -14.88 8.61 19.75
N ALA A 73 -14.94 7.95 20.92
CA ALA A 73 -14.02 8.20 22.03
C ALA A 73 -12.55 7.89 21.68
N LEU A 74 -12.30 7.05 20.67
CA LEU A 74 -10.96 6.70 20.18
C LEU A 74 -10.49 7.60 19.02
N ALA A 75 -11.24 8.65 18.67
CA ALA A 75 -10.99 9.44 17.47
C ALA A 75 -9.54 9.92 17.32
N GLN A 76 -8.95 10.44 18.39
CA GLN A 76 -7.56 10.93 18.36
C GLN A 76 -6.56 9.80 18.12
N ARG A 77 -6.71 8.66 18.82
CA ARG A 77 -5.82 7.50 18.68
C ARG A 77 -5.92 6.92 17.26
N LEU A 78 -7.15 6.65 16.79
CA LEU A 78 -7.42 6.10 15.47
C LEU A 78 -6.98 7.03 14.32
N SER A 79 -7.12 8.35 14.48
CA SER A 79 -6.59 9.31 13.50
C SER A 79 -5.06 9.24 13.42
N GLY A 80 -4.37 9.12 14.56
CA GLY A 80 -2.92 8.88 14.59
C GLY A 80 -2.54 7.57 13.91
N THR A 81 -3.29 6.49 14.16
CA THR A 81 -3.11 5.19 13.52
C THR A 81 -3.27 5.26 11.99
N LEU A 82 -4.24 6.04 11.49
CA LEU A 82 -4.42 6.26 10.06
C LEU A 82 -3.21 6.97 9.43
N LEU A 83 -2.63 7.93 10.14
CA LEU A 83 -1.42 8.62 9.68
C LEU A 83 -0.22 7.67 9.64
N VAL A 84 -0.07 6.78 10.63
CA VAL A 84 0.97 5.74 10.62
C VAL A 84 0.83 4.83 9.41
N ALA A 85 -0.38 4.31 9.13
CA ALA A 85 -0.64 3.49 7.94
C ALA A 85 -0.24 4.20 6.64
N ARG A 86 -0.59 5.49 6.53
CA ARG A 86 -0.21 6.33 5.38
C ARG A 86 1.30 6.54 5.29
N HIS A 87 2.01 6.66 6.40
CA HIS A 87 3.46 6.83 6.39
C HIS A 87 4.18 5.59 5.85
N PHE A 88 3.74 4.39 6.19
CA PHE A 88 4.28 3.15 5.61
C PHE A 88 4.07 3.07 4.09
N GLU A 89 2.86 3.39 3.60
CA GLU A 89 2.61 3.44 2.14
C GLU A 89 3.52 4.45 1.44
N ARG A 90 3.70 5.65 2.01
CA ARG A 90 4.60 6.67 1.43
C ARG A 90 6.07 6.27 1.46
N ILE A 91 6.51 5.55 2.49
CA ILE A 91 7.88 5.02 2.56
C ILE A 91 8.09 4.04 1.40
N SER A 92 7.15 3.13 1.21
CA SER A 92 7.17 2.14 0.13
C SER A 92 7.17 2.78 -1.26
N ASP A 93 6.26 3.73 -1.54
CA ASP A 93 6.21 4.46 -2.81
C ASP A 93 7.51 5.25 -3.09
N ASN A 94 8.11 5.84 -2.05
CA ASN A 94 9.40 6.53 -2.21
C ASN A 94 10.54 5.57 -2.57
N ALA A 95 10.56 4.37 -1.98
CA ALA A 95 11.52 3.32 -2.35
C ALA A 95 11.27 2.79 -3.78
N CYS A 96 10.01 2.68 -4.22
CA CYS A 96 9.67 2.39 -5.61
C CYS A 96 10.26 3.43 -6.58
N LYS A 97 10.22 4.73 -6.23
CA LYS A 97 10.87 5.77 -7.03
C LYS A 97 12.39 5.64 -7.08
N VAL A 98 13.03 5.04 -6.06
CA VAL A 98 14.47 4.70 -6.12
C VAL A 98 14.70 3.55 -7.11
N CYS A 99 13.84 2.53 -7.10
CA CYS A 99 13.89 1.42 -8.05
C CYS A 99 13.72 1.91 -9.50
N GLU A 100 12.74 2.78 -9.76
CA GLU A 100 12.53 3.36 -11.10
C GLU A 100 13.76 4.10 -11.62
N ARG A 101 14.41 4.89 -10.76
CA ARG A 101 15.65 5.61 -11.10
C ARG A 101 16.81 4.65 -11.33
N THR A 102 16.88 3.56 -10.56
CA THR A 102 17.89 2.50 -10.72
C THR A 102 17.76 1.82 -12.08
N ILE A 103 16.54 1.45 -12.47
CA ILE A 103 16.26 0.87 -13.80
C ILE A 103 16.68 1.86 -14.89
N TYR A 104 16.27 3.12 -14.79
CA TYR A 104 16.64 4.13 -15.77
C TYR A 104 18.16 4.32 -15.87
N ALA A 105 18.86 4.37 -14.74
CA ALA A 105 20.31 4.54 -14.71
C ALA A 105 21.04 3.35 -15.35
N ALA A 106 20.54 2.13 -15.16
CA ALA A 106 21.15 0.91 -15.68
C ALA A 106 20.79 0.62 -17.16
N THR A 107 19.58 0.96 -17.60
CA THR A 107 19.05 0.53 -18.91
C THR A 107 18.64 1.66 -19.85
N GLY A 108 18.48 2.88 -19.34
CA GLY A 108 17.90 4.02 -20.06
C GLY A 108 16.37 3.97 -20.24
N GLN A 109 15.71 2.91 -19.77
CA GLN A 109 14.25 2.74 -19.94
C GLN A 109 13.46 3.58 -18.93
N ARG A 110 12.37 4.20 -19.37
CA ARG A 110 11.41 4.89 -18.49
C ARG A 110 10.32 3.94 -18.01
N ARG A 111 9.73 4.24 -16.85
CA ARG A 111 8.66 3.44 -16.22
C ARG A 111 7.59 2.95 -17.20
N ALA A 112 7.09 3.85 -18.06
CA ALA A 112 6.02 3.55 -19.02
C ALA A 112 6.37 2.43 -20.03
N GLU A 113 7.66 2.14 -20.22
CA GLU A 113 8.14 1.12 -21.16
C GLU A 113 8.14 -0.29 -20.56
N TYR A 114 8.19 -0.41 -19.22
CA TYR A 114 8.27 -1.71 -18.53
C TYR A 114 7.21 -1.93 -17.46
N LEU A 115 6.43 -0.91 -17.12
CA LEU A 115 5.32 -1.01 -16.17
C LEU A 115 4.12 -0.20 -16.69
N PRO A 116 3.01 -0.84 -17.09
CA PRO A 116 1.78 -0.12 -17.44
C PRO A 116 1.27 0.66 -16.22
N ARG A 117 0.57 1.77 -16.45
CA ARG A 117 0.05 2.62 -15.36
C ARG A 117 -0.82 1.78 -14.41
N HIS A 118 -0.47 1.76 -13.12
CA HIS A 118 -1.25 1.07 -12.10
C HIS A 118 -2.56 1.84 -11.84
N PRO A 119 -3.74 1.19 -11.91
CA PRO A 119 -5.03 1.88 -11.83
C PRO A 119 -5.36 2.45 -10.44
N TYR A 120 -4.62 2.10 -9.39
CA TYR A 120 -4.95 2.49 -8.01
C TYR A 120 -3.99 3.48 -7.35
N HIS A 121 -3.11 4.16 -8.10
CA HIS A 121 -2.27 5.20 -7.51
C HIS A 121 -3.13 6.46 -7.19
N PRO A 122 -3.28 6.85 -5.91
CA PRO A 122 -4.23 7.91 -5.50
C PRO A 122 -3.84 9.33 -5.95
N TYR A 123 -2.69 9.50 -6.61
CA TYR A 123 -2.29 10.75 -7.29
C TYR A 123 -2.39 10.67 -8.83
N ALA A 124 -3.17 9.75 -9.38
CA ALA A 124 -3.70 9.91 -10.74
C ALA A 124 -4.72 11.06 -10.74
N LEU A 125 -4.25 12.29 -10.51
CA LEU A 125 -5.05 13.46 -10.74
C LEU A 125 -5.35 13.53 -12.24
N GLU A 126 -6.64 13.57 -12.55
CA GLU A 126 -7.20 13.74 -13.88
C GLU A 126 -6.46 14.86 -14.63
N GLY A 127 -5.89 14.55 -15.80
CA GLY A 127 -5.24 15.57 -16.62
C GLY A 127 -4.41 14.99 -17.76
N GLU A 128 -5.02 15.02 -18.94
CA GLU A 128 -4.45 14.82 -20.29
C GLU A 128 -4.30 13.36 -20.77
N GLY A 129 -5.30 12.93 -21.55
CA GLY A 129 -5.23 11.75 -22.40
C GLY A 129 -5.86 10.47 -21.84
N ALA A 130 -7.08 10.56 -21.30
CA ALA A 130 -7.88 9.36 -21.01
C ALA A 130 -8.31 8.68 -22.32
N THR A 131 -7.59 7.64 -22.73
CA THR A 131 -8.21 6.54 -23.48
C THR A 131 -8.52 5.45 -22.46
N ALA A 132 -9.79 5.04 -22.43
CA ALA A 132 -10.30 4.05 -21.51
C ALA A 132 -9.51 2.74 -21.65
N GLY A 133 -8.76 2.36 -20.60
CA GLY A 133 -8.30 0.99 -20.43
C GLY A 133 -9.47 0.09 -20.02
N PRO A 134 -9.49 -1.19 -20.43
CA PRO A 134 -10.63 -2.06 -20.17
C PRO A 134 -10.86 -2.19 -18.67
N ALA A 135 -12.12 -2.13 -18.26
CA ALA A 135 -12.55 -2.36 -16.89
C ALA A 135 -11.93 -3.66 -16.38
N ALA A 136 -11.01 -3.55 -15.43
CA ALA A 136 -10.44 -4.71 -14.75
C ALA A 136 -11.60 -5.42 -14.03
N ALA A 137 -11.96 -6.59 -14.53
CA ALA A 137 -12.88 -7.48 -13.85
C ALA A 137 -12.33 -7.77 -12.44
N GLN A 138 -13.17 -7.64 -11.42
CA GLN A 138 -12.85 -8.13 -10.08
C GLN A 138 -12.50 -9.62 -10.17
N PRO A 139 -11.44 -10.10 -9.48
CA PRO A 139 -11.23 -11.53 -9.36
C PRO A 139 -12.44 -12.13 -8.63
N PRO A 140 -12.92 -13.32 -9.06
CA PRO A 140 -14.12 -13.92 -8.49
C PRO A 140 -13.93 -14.21 -7.00
N ASP A 141 -14.94 -13.84 -6.22
CA ASP A 141 -15.04 -14.12 -4.79
C ASP A 141 -15.22 -15.63 -4.57
N GLU A 142 -14.19 -16.30 -4.06
CA GLU A 142 -14.15 -17.76 -3.91
C GLU A 142 -14.90 -18.27 -2.66
N HIS A 143 -15.66 -17.42 -1.96
CA HIS A 143 -16.32 -17.77 -0.70
C HIS A 143 -17.82 -17.48 -0.60
N LEU A 144 -18.58 -17.85 -1.65
CA LEU A 144 -20.03 -18.04 -1.49
C LEU A 144 -20.49 -19.40 -2.06
N LYS A 145 -20.49 -20.42 -1.20
CA LYS A 145 -21.21 -21.67 -1.47
C LYS A 145 -22.70 -21.44 -1.16
N PRO A 146 -23.63 -21.64 -2.10
CA PRO A 146 -25.06 -21.46 -1.83
C PRO A 146 -25.60 -22.53 -0.87
N PRO A 147 -26.66 -22.24 -0.10
CA PRO A 147 -27.21 -23.18 0.88
C PRO A 147 -27.79 -24.43 0.22
N SER A 148 -27.54 -25.57 0.86
CA SER A 148 -28.12 -26.86 0.51
C SER A 148 -29.65 -26.81 0.63
N GLY A 149 -30.32 -26.98 -0.51
CA GLY A 149 -31.70 -27.46 -0.57
C GLY A 149 -31.72 -28.96 -0.76
#